data_AF-A0A352KTT1-F1
#
_entry.id   AF-A0A352KTT1-F1
#
_cell.length_a   1.000
_cell.length_b   1.000
_cell.length_c   1.000
_cell.angle_alpha   90.00
_cell.angle_beta   90.00
_cell.angle_gamma   90.00
#
_symmetry.space_group_name_H-M   'P 1'
#
loop_
_entity.id
_entity.type
_entity.pdbx_description
1 polymer ?
#
loop_
_entity_poly.entity_id
_entity_poly.type
_entity_poly.pdbx_seq_one_letter_code
_entity_poly.pdbx_strand_id
1 'polypeptide(L)'
;MGIIIVALALVAVTGAAWVMLWGMGFFQYLGGKKKSPSAVNKEALKEKILALNSAELPYQITSAKESDLSLEWKIVDAKWYGIFSKEKISKTYRALVLLDDVRKTARYYEELGSVEWHLGTDGLWKPSVKYSAEVRRGRILFQKSWGVQYGIKESGKLGKVYEYKFDIGYARDPLKKTVLENNWEFVPVVRKQHALYKSLK
;
A
#
# COMPACT_ATOMS: atom_id res chain seq x y z
N MET A 1 29.25 -5.79 -43.63
CA MET A 1 27.78 -5.59 -43.73
C MET A 1 27.00 -6.08 -42.51
N GLY A 2 27.37 -7.20 -41.86
CA GLY A 2 26.59 -7.76 -40.72
C GLY A 2 26.50 -6.89 -39.46
N ILE A 3 27.52 -6.09 -39.14
CA ILE A 3 27.55 -5.25 -37.92
C ILE A 3 26.50 -4.12 -37.99
N ILE A 4 26.25 -3.57 -39.18
CA ILE A 4 25.29 -2.46 -39.39
C ILE A 4 23.85 -2.96 -39.17
N ILE A 5 23.54 -4.18 -39.60
CA ILE A 5 22.21 -4.79 -39.45
C ILE A 5 21.91 -5.07 -37.96
N VAL A 6 22.90 -5.58 -37.21
CA VAL A 6 22.78 -5.82 -35.76
C VAL A 6 22.59 -4.49 -35.00
N ALA A 7 23.31 -3.44 -35.37
CA ALA A 7 23.16 -2.11 -34.76
C ALA A 7 21.78 -1.52 -35.02
N LEU A 8 21.24 -1.63 -36.25
CA LEU A 8 19.90 -1.15 -36.58
C LEU A 8 18.80 -1.91 -35.83
N ALA A 9 18.94 -3.23 -35.68
CA ALA A 9 18.00 -4.03 -34.90
C ALA A 9 17.97 -3.64 -33.41
N LEU A 10 19.14 -3.38 -32.80
CA LEU A 10 19.23 -2.91 -31.41
C LEU A 10 18.59 -1.53 -31.20
N VAL A 11 18.76 -0.60 -32.14
CA VAL A 11 18.12 0.73 -32.09
C VAL A 11 16.60 0.60 -32.21
N ALA A 12 16.11 -0.28 -33.08
CA ALA A 12 14.66 -0.51 -33.23
C ALA A 12 14.04 -1.13 -31.96
N VAL A 13 14.69 -2.12 -31.34
CA VAL A 13 14.21 -2.74 -30.09
C VAL A 13 14.21 -1.76 -28.92
N THR A 14 15.28 -0.97 -28.77
CA THR A 14 15.38 0.05 -27.71
C THR A 14 14.37 1.18 -27.92
N GLY A 15 14.17 1.62 -29.16
CA GLY A 15 13.14 2.60 -29.52
C GLY A 15 11.72 2.08 -29.21
N ALA A 16 11.40 0.84 -29.59
CA ALA A 16 10.12 0.23 -29.30
C ALA A 16 9.87 0.08 -27.79
N ALA A 17 10.88 -0.35 -27.03
CA ALA A 17 10.82 -0.41 -25.57
C ALA A 17 10.61 0.97 -24.94
N TRP A 18 11.29 2.01 -25.44
CA TRP A 18 11.12 3.39 -24.97
C TRP A 18 9.70 3.92 -25.24
N VAL A 19 9.17 3.70 -26.45
CA VAL A 19 7.80 4.09 -26.82
C VAL A 19 6.76 3.35 -25.96
N MET A 20 6.95 2.06 -25.69
CA MET A 20 6.10 1.30 -24.79
C MET A 20 6.12 1.86 -23.37
N LEU A 21 7.31 2.14 -22.81
CA LEU A 21 7.45 2.77 -21.49
C LEU A 21 6.77 4.14 -21.44
N TRP A 22 6.91 4.94 -22.50
CA TRP A 22 6.27 6.25 -22.60
C TRP A 22 4.74 6.17 -22.70
N GLY A 23 4.22 5.29 -23.56
CA GLY A 23 2.78 5.04 -23.73
C GLY A 23 2.09 4.48 -22.48
N MET A 24 2.80 3.66 -21.69
CA MET A 24 2.34 3.16 -20.38
C MET A 24 2.41 4.24 -19.27
N GLY A 25 2.87 5.45 -19.58
CA GLY A 25 2.98 6.53 -18.60
C GLY A 25 4.10 6.32 -17.58
N PHE A 26 5.09 5.47 -17.87
CA PHE A 26 6.18 5.13 -16.96
C PHE A 26 7.00 6.36 -16.51
N PHE A 27 7.03 7.42 -17.34
CA PHE A 27 7.70 8.69 -17.02
C PHE A 27 6.78 9.72 -16.34
N GLN A 28 5.45 9.60 -16.46
CA GLN A 28 4.49 10.48 -15.75
C GLN A 28 4.56 10.28 -14.22
N TYR A 29 5.01 9.08 -13.84
CA TYR A 29 5.19 8.58 -12.48
C TYR A 29 6.32 9.27 -11.66
N LEU A 30 7.26 9.98 -12.29
CA LEU A 30 8.32 10.73 -11.59
C LEU A 30 8.03 12.24 -11.47
N GLY A 31 7.13 12.75 -12.31
CA GLY A 31 6.90 14.18 -12.48
C GLY A 31 5.60 14.69 -11.89
N GLY A 32 4.52 13.90 -11.96
CA GLY A 32 3.18 14.45 -11.98
C GLY A 32 2.91 15.23 -13.28
N LYS A 33 1.65 15.28 -13.72
CA LYS A 33 1.17 16.17 -14.78
C LYS A 33 1.19 17.63 -14.32
N LYS A 34 1.10 18.51 -15.32
CA LYS A 34 1.23 19.97 -15.25
C LYS A 34 0.32 20.58 -14.16
N LYS A 35 0.89 21.50 -13.37
CA LYS A 35 0.24 22.30 -12.31
C LYS A 35 -1.18 22.72 -12.70
N SER A 36 -2.17 22.39 -11.88
CA SER A 36 -3.54 22.88 -12.04
C SER A 36 -3.68 24.24 -11.33
N PRO A 37 -3.98 25.34 -12.06
CA PRO A 37 -4.18 26.66 -11.44
C PRO A 37 -5.41 26.73 -10.52
N SER A 38 -6.40 25.85 -10.73
CA SER A 38 -7.63 25.75 -9.93
C SER A 38 -7.53 24.80 -8.75
N ALA A 39 -6.34 24.25 -8.48
CA ALA A 39 -6.10 23.40 -7.32
C ALA A 39 -6.22 24.20 -6.02
N VAL A 40 -6.92 23.63 -5.04
CA VAL A 40 -6.97 24.19 -3.69
C VAL A 40 -5.56 24.25 -3.08
N ASN A 41 -5.38 25.07 -2.05
CA ASN A 41 -4.13 25.05 -1.28
C ASN A 41 -3.94 23.71 -0.55
N LYS A 42 -2.68 23.42 -0.20
CA LYS A 42 -2.29 22.16 0.43
C LYS A 42 -3.02 21.90 1.75
N GLU A 43 -3.16 22.91 2.59
CA GLU A 43 -3.76 22.82 3.92
C GLU A 43 -5.24 22.44 3.82
N ALA A 44 -5.98 23.09 2.92
CA ALA A 44 -7.38 22.79 2.65
C ALA A 44 -7.56 21.36 2.12
N LEU A 45 -6.68 20.88 1.23
CA LEU A 45 -6.72 19.48 0.79
C LEU A 45 -6.43 18.52 1.95
N LYS A 46 -5.43 18.84 2.77
CA LYS A 46 -5.06 18.02 3.93
C LYS A 46 -6.23 17.88 4.92
N GLU A 47 -6.91 18.98 5.23
CA GLU A 47 -8.10 18.99 6.08
C GLU A 47 -9.23 18.14 5.49
N LYS A 48 -9.51 18.29 4.19
CA LYS A 48 -10.53 17.48 3.49
C LYS A 48 -10.21 15.99 3.54
N ILE A 49 -8.95 15.59 3.39
CA ILE A 49 -8.54 14.18 3.50
C ILE A 49 -8.66 13.69 4.94
N LEU A 50 -8.28 14.48 5.94
CA LEU A 50 -8.42 14.11 7.35
C LEU A 50 -9.90 13.97 7.77
N ALA A 51 -10.79 14.75 7.15
CA ALA A 51 -12.23 14.66 7.37
C ALA A 51 -12.87 13.38 6.80
N LEU A 52 -12.14 12.57 6.02
CA LEU A 52 -12.60 11.25 5.58
C LEU A 52 -12.64 10.22 6.73
N ASN A 53 -12.00 10.50 7.85
CA ASN A 53 -12.04 9.60 9.00
C ASN A 53 -13.45 9.51 9.59
N SER A 54 -13.84 8.30 9.97
CA SER A 54 -15.05 7.99 10.71
C SER A 54 -14.77 6.83 11.66
N ALA A 55 -15.50 6.78 12.78
CA ALA A 55 -15.37 5.69 13.76
C ALA A 55 -15.79 4.31 13.19
N GLU A 56 -16.54 4.31 12.09
CA GLU A 56 -17.02 3.10 11.42
C GLU A 56 -16.01 2.53 10.41
N LEU A 57 -14.98 3.31 10.05
CA LEU A 57 -13.97 2.86 9.10
C LEU A 57 -12.92 1.99 9.80
N PRO A 58 -12.43 0.91 9.15
CA PRO A 58 -11.44 0.01 9.73
C PRO A 58 -10.00 0.55 9.61
N TYR A 59 -9.85 1.77 9.10
CA TYR A 59 -8.58 2.45 8.88
C TYR A 59 -8.65 3.89 9.40
N GLN A 60 -7.48 4.48 9.66
CA GLN A 60 -7.35 5.84 10.13
C GLN A 60 -6.34 6.61 9.28
N ILE A 61 -6.65 7.86 8.97
CA ILE A 61 -5.75 8.81 8.30
C ILE A 61 -5.28 9.83 9.35
N THR A 62 -3.98 9.95 9.55
CA THR A 62 -3.38 10.88 10.52
C THR A 62 -2.29 11.72 9.88
N SER A 63 -1.89 12.82 10.52
CA SER A 63 -0.70 13.57 10.09
C SER A 63 0.56 12.74 10.35
N ALA A 64 1.47 12.72 9.38
CA ALA A 64 2.75 12.00 9.50
C ALA A 64 3.91 12.97 9.80
N LYS A 65 4.98 12.46 10.42
CA LYS A 65 6.21 13.24 10.66
C LYS A 65 7.10 13.33 9.41
N GLU A 66 7.19 12.24 8.66
CA GLU A 66 8.09 12.11 7.50
C GLU A 66 7.41 12.42 6.16
N SER A 67 6.09 12.63 6.18
CA SER A 67 5.20 12.92 5.04
C SER A 67 4.05 13.84 5.52
N ASP A 68 3.08 14.17 4.67
CA ASP A 68 1.93 14.98 5.12
C ASP A 68 0.92 14.15 5.89
N LEU A 69 0.62 12.94 5.41
CA LEU A 69 -0.38 12.04 5.98
C LEU A 69 0.09 10.57 5.99
N SER A 70 -0.43 9.79 6.92
CA SER A 70 -0.32 8.33 7.01
C SER A 70 -1.73 7.76 7.08
N LEU A 71 -2.08 6.86 6.17
CA LEU A 71 -3.27 6.01 6.27
C LEU A 71 -2.84 4.66 6.82
N GLU A 72 -3.45 4.20 7.90
CA GLU A 72 -3.12 2.94 8.56
C GLU A 72 -4.37 2.08 8.76
N TRP A 73 -4.26 0.80 8.39
CA TRP A 73 -5.30 -0.21 8.57
C TRP A 73 -4.68 -1.47 9.18
N LYS A 74 -5.06 -1.77 10.43
CA LYS A 74 -4.75 -3.03 11.09
C LYS A 74 -5.77 -4.09 10.67
N ILE A 75 -5.47 -4.81 9.58
CA ILE A 75 -6.40 -5.74 8.91
C ILE A 75 -6.72 -6.94 9.80
N VAL A 76 -5.69 -7.54 10.42
CA VAL A 76 -5.84 -8.59 11.43
C VAL A 76 -4.65 -8.50 12.39
N ASP A 77 -4.90 -8.78 13.67
CA ASP A 77 -3.87 -9.09 14.66
C ASP A 77 -4.51 -10.02 15.68
N ALA A 78 -4.25 -11.31 15.49
CA ALA A 78 -4.93 -12.34 16.25
C ALA A 78 -3.92 -13.37 16.73
N LYS A 79 -4.17 -13.85 17.95
CA LYS A 79 -3.47 -14.97 18.58
C LYS A 79 -4.50 -16.00 19.00
N TRP A 80 -4.18 -17.27 18.80
CA TRP A 80 -5.04 -18.36 19.26
C TRP A 80 -4.23 -19.61 19.56
N TYR A 81 -4.89 -20.54 20.24
CA TYR A 81 -4.36 -21.85 20.54
C TYR A 81 -5.06 -22.90 19.67
N GLY A 82 -4.26 -23.74 19.03
CA GLY A 82 -4.67 -25.05 18.52
C GLY A 82 -4.62 -26.10 19.63
N ILE A 83 -4.89 -27.35 19.28
CA ILE A 83 -4.86 -28.48 20.25
C ILE A 83 -3.45 -28.66 20.82
N PHE A 84 -2.42 -28.46 20.01
CA PHE A 84 -1.00 -28.55 20.38
C PHE A 84 -0.15 -27.41 19.82
N SER A 85 -0.76 -26.26 19.49
CA SER A 85 -0.04 -25.12 18.92
C SER A 85 -0.53 -23.78 19.44
N LYS A 86 0.34 -22.78 19.32
CA LYS A 86 0.04 -21.37 19.48
C LYS A 86 0.33 -20.68 18.16
N GLU A 87 -0.68 -20.00 17.64
CA GLU A 87 -0.62 -19.31 16.36
C GLU A 87 -0.73 -17.81 16.57
N LYS A 88 -0.09 -17.03 15.71
CA LYS A 88 -0.29 -15.59 15.59
C LYS A 88 -0.30 -15.19 14.12
N ILE A 89 -1.25 -14.35 13.74
CA ILE A 89 -1.25 -13.65 12.46
C ILE A 89 -1.37 -12.15 12.70
N SER A 90 -0.61 -11.37 11.94
CA SER A 90 -0.72 -9.92 11.89
C SER A 90 -0.63 -9.47 10.44
N LYS A 91 -1.66 -8.76 9.96
CA LYS A 91 -1.67 -8.14 8.63
C LYS A 91 -2.00 -6.67 8.75
N THR A 92 -1.21 -5.84 8.08
CA THR A 92 -1.33 -4.38 8.15
C THR A 92 -1.19 -3.77 6.77
N TYR A 93 -2.03 -2.79 6.47
CA TYR A 93 -1.86 -1.90 5.33
C TYR A 93 -1.53 -0.51 5.82
N ARG A 94 -0.57 0.13 5.16
CA ARG A 94 -0.19 1.52 5.40
C ARG A 94 0.00 2.22 4.07
N ALA A 95 -0.36 3.49 4.01
CA ALA A 95 0.04 4.36 2.93
C ALA A 95 0.56 5.71 3.44
N LEU A 96 1.62 6.21 2.82
CA LEU A 96 2.12 7.57 3.04
C LEU A 96 1.63 8.46 1.91
N VAL A 97 1.18 9.67 2.26
CA VAL A 97 0.71 10.66 1.30
C VAL A 97 1.47 11.96 1.50
N LEU A 98 2.22 12.35 0.48
CA LEU A 98 2.91 13.63 0.41
C LEU A 98 2.16 14.56 -0.54
N LEU A 99 1.80 15.75 -0.04
CA LEU A 99 1.17 16.80 -0.82
C LEU A 99 2.24 17.78 -1.31
N ASP A 100 2.63 17.62 -2.57
CA ASP A 100 3.56 18.50 -3.29
C ASP A 100 2.78 19.71 -3.84
N ASP A 101 2.83 20.83 -3.10
CA ASP A 101 2.05 22.03 -3.41
C ASP A 101 2.53 22.76 -4.67
N VAL A 102 3.82 22.63 -5.02
CA VAL A 102 4.39 23.23 -6.22
C VAL A 102 3.81 22.57 -7.47
N ARG A 103 3.77 21.22 -7.47
CA ARG A 103 3.27 20.43 -8.60
C ARG A 103 1.77 20.16 -8.52
N LYS A 104 1.14 20.41 -7.37
CA LYS A 104 -0.26 20.05 -7.05
C LYS A 104 -0.51 18.55 -7.23
N THR A 105 0.39 17.75 -6.66
CA THR A 105 0.33 16.28 -6.71
C THR A 105 0.29 15.68 -5.30
N ALA A 106 -0.58 14.69 -5.11
CA ALA A 106 -0.61 13.83 -3.94
C ALA A 106 0.15 12.53 -4.27
N ARG A 107 1.38 12.42 -3.79
CA ARG A 107 2.24 11.25 -4.00
C ARG A 107 1.91 10.18 -2.96
N TYR A 108 1.52 9.00 -3.43
CA TYR A 108 0.91 7.96 -2.62
C TYR A 108 1.78 6.69 -2.62
N TYR A 109 2.39 6.36 -1.49
CA TYR A 109 3.24 5.18 -1.34
C TYR A 109 2.56 4.14 -0.46
N GLU A 110 2.45 2.89 -0.91
CA GLU A 110 1.75 1.83 -0.18
C GLU A 110 2.72 0.80 0.41
N GLU A 111 2.35 0.25 1.57
CA GLU A 111 2.99 -0.89 2.21
C GLU A 111 1.92 -1.85 2.74
N LEU A 112 2.03 -3.13 2.39
CA LEU A 112 1.20 -4.20 2.93
C LEU A 112 2.11 -5.26 3.54
N GLY A 113 1.97 -5.49 4.83
CA GLY A 113 2.74 -6.47 5.58
C GLY A 113 1.87 -7.60 6.10
N SER A 114 2.41 -8.82 6.12
CA SER A 114 1.85 -9.97 6.83
C SER A 114 2.96 -10.66 7.62
N VAL A 115 2.64 -11.06 8.85
CA VAL A 115 3.52 -11.84 9.71
C VAL A 115 2.70 -12.96 10.33
N GLU A 116 3.19 -14.19 10.18
CA GLU A 116 2.57 -15.40 10.71
C GLU A 116 3.61 -16.17 11.53
N TRP A 117 3.21 -16.58 12.74
CA TRP A 117 4.00 -17.41 13.62
C TRP A 117 3.19 -18.60 14.08
N HIS A 118 3.83 -19.76 14.08
CA HIS A 118 3.34 -21.01 14.59
C HIS A 118 4.37 -21.55 15.58
N LEU A 119 3.91 -21.92 16.77
CA LEU A 119 4.70 -22.62 17.79
C LEU A 119 3.88 -23.78 18.31
N GLY A 120 4.22 -25.01 17.95
CA GLY A 120 3.45 -26.18 18.35
C GLY A 120 4.14 -27.49 18.05
N THR A 121 3.36 -28.51 17.71
CA THR A 121 3.88 -29.79 17.23
C THR A 121 3.31 -30.14 15.86
N ASP A 122 4.17 -30.63 14.96
CA ASP A 122 3.74 -31.30 13.73
C ASP A 122 3.50 -32.78 14.07
N GLY A 123 2.24 -33.13 14.36
CA GLY A 123 1.85 -34.46 14.88
C GLY A 123 2.00 -34.59 16.40
N LEU A 124 2.00 -35.82 16.94
CA LEU A 124 1.99 -36.05 18.40
C LEU A 124 3.29 -35.69 19.12
N TRP A 125 4.45 -35.70 18.45
CA TRP A 125 5.75 -35.74 19.16
C TRP A 125 6.83 -34.81 18.61
N LYS A 126 6.60 -34.11 17.48
CA LYS A 126 7.63 -33.31 16.83
C LYS A 126 7.38 -31.83 17.05
N PRO A 127 8.15 -31.15 17.93
CA PRO A 127 8.08 -29.70 18.05
C PRO A 127 8.30 -29.04 16.69
N SER A 128 7.49 -28.03 16.39
CA SER A 128 7.52 -27.28 15.15
C SER A 128 7.41 -25.80 15.42
N VAL A 129 8.29 -25.03 14.79
CA VAL A 129 8.25 -23.57 14.80
C VAL A 129 8.24 -23.14 13.35
N LYS A 130 7.19 -22.42 12.93
CA LYS A 130 7.12 -21.85 11.58
C LYS A 130 6.96 -20.34 11.70
N TYR A 131 7.72 -19.63 10.87
CA TYR A 131 7.66 -18.20 10.76
C TYR A 131 7.57 -17.83 9.29
N SER A 132 6.64 -16.93 8.97
CA SER A 132 6.48 -16.36 7.63
C SER A 132 6.30 -14.86 7.75
N ALA A 133 6.97 -14.10 6.89
CA ALA A 133 6.78 -12.67 6.76
C ALA A 133 6.79 -12.28 5.29
N GLU A 134 5.77 -11.52 4.88
CA GLU A 134 5.63 -10.99 3.54
C GLU A 134 5.45 -9.47 3.61
N VAL A 135 6.15 -8.73 2.76
CA VAL A 135 5.96 -7.29 2.63
C VAL A 135 5.87 -6.92 1.15
N ARG A 136 4.78 -6.28 0.76
CA ARG A 136 4.60 -5.64 -0.55
C ARG A 136 4.68 -4.14 -0.38
N ARG A 137 5.42 -3.47 -1.26
CA ARG A 137 5.68 -2.03 -1.16
C ARG A 137 5.54 -1.33 -2.50
N GLY A 138 5.28 -0.03 -2.46
CA GLY A 138 5.22 0.81 -3.64
C GLY A 138 3.81 0.98 -4.17
N ARG A 139 3.60 0.64 -5.43
CA ARG A 139 2.29 0.73 -6.09
C ARG A 139 1.63 -0.64 -6.08
N ILE A 140 0.54 -0.79 -5.34
CA ILE A 140 -0.22 -2.03 -5.29
C ILE A 140 -1.44 -1.87 -6.20
N LEU A 141 -1.41 -2.45 -7.40
CA LEU A 141 -2.48 -2.24 -8.40
C LEU A 141 -3.86 -2.70 -7.88
N PHE A 142 -3.90 -3.92 -7.36
CA PHE A 142 -5.08 -4.55 -6.81
C PHE A 142 -4.67 -5.46 -5.65
N GLN A 143 -5.46 -5.47 -4.59
CA GLN A 143 -5.34 -6.45 -3.52
C GLN A 143 -6.69 -6.60 -2.83
N LYS A 144 -7.25 -7.80 -2.93
CA LYS A 144 -8.39 -8.23 -2.12
C LYS A 144 -7.99 -9.50 -1.39
N SER A 145 -8.40 -9.63 -0.14
CA SER A 145 -8.18 -10.84 0.65
C SER A 145 -9.23 -10.97 1.73
N TRP A 146 -9.63 -12.19 2.01
CA TRP A 146 -10.55 -12.53 3.09
C TRP A 146 -9.91 -13.65 3.92
N GLY A 147 -10.22 -13.70 5.21
CA GLY A 147 -9.77 -14.78 6.07
C GLY A 147 -10.70 -14.94 7.25
N VAL A 148 -11.00 -16.20 7.59
CA VAL A 148 -11.77 -16.59 8.78
C VAL A 148 -11.01 -17.72 9.46
N GLN A 149 -10.84 -17.63 10.78
CA GLN A 149 -10.20 -18.67 11.57
C GLN A 149 -11.04 -19.00 12.79
N TYR A 150 -11.17 -20.29 13.09
CA TYR A 150 -11.73 -20.80 14.32
C TYR A 150 -10.64 -21.47 15.17
N GLY A 151 -10.74 -21.37 16.48
CA GLY A 151 -9.74 -21.91 17.40
C GLY A 151 -10.09 -21.63 18.86
N ILE A 152 -9.20 -22.06 19.76
CA ILE A 152 -9.32 -21.71 21.18
C ILE A 152 -8.78 -20.29 21.35
N LYS A 153 -9.66 -19.35 21.68
CA LYS A 153 -9.29 -17.96 21.93
C LYS A 153 -8.38 -17.86 23.16
N GLU A 154 -7.70 -16.74 23.34
CA GLU A 154 -6.93 -16.48 24.57
C GLU A 154 -7.78 -16.59 25.85
N SER A 155 -9.11 -16.37 25.75
CA SER A 155 -10.08 -16.62 26.83
C SER A 155 -10.34 -18.11 27.18
N GLY A 156 -9.75 -19.06 26.46
CA GLY A 156 -10.00 -20.51 26.61
C GLY A 156 -11.27 -21.04 25.92
N LYS A 157 -12.12 -20.16 25.39
CA LYS A 157 -13.34 -20.56 24.66
C LYS A 157 -13.03 -20.91 23.21
N LEU A 158 -13.61 -22.01 22.72
CA LEU A 158 -13.65 -22.33 21.29
C LEU A 158 -14.55 -21.35 20.54
N GLY A 159 -14.10 -20.88 19.38
CA GLY A 159 -14.93 -20.09 18.48
C GLY A 159 -14.14 -19.37 17.38
N LYS A 160 -14.80 -18.44 16.69
CA LYS A 160 -14.18 -17.61 15.63
C LYS A 160 -13.15 -16.65 16.24
N VAL A 161 -11.87 -16.88 15.93
CA VAL A 161 -10.71 -16.11 16.39
C VAL A 161 -10.64 -14.78 15.65
N TYR A 162 -10.71 -14.83 14.32
CA TYR A 162 -10.77 -13.64 13.48
C TYR A 162 -11.64 -13.90 12.25
N GLU A 163 -12.18 -12.81 11.73
CA GLU A 163 -12.75 -12.72 10.40
C GLU A 163 -12.39 -11.34 9.86
N TYR A 164 -11.87 -11.29 8.64
CA TYR A 164 -11.62 -10.04 7.96
C TYR A 164 -11.96 -10.13 6.48
N LYS A 165 -12.31 -8.99 5.91
CA LYS A 165 -12.41 -8.76 4.48
C LYS A 165 -11.65 -7.49 4.17
N PHE A 166 -10.63 -7.61 3.33
CA PHE A 166 -9.75 -6.54 2.94
C PHE A 166 -9.87 -6.29 1.44
N ASP A 167 -10.04 -5.02 1.10
CA ASP A 167 -9.97 -4.49 -0.25
C ASP A 167 -9.20 -3.17 -0.20
N ILE A 168 -8.07 -3.11 -0.89
CA ILE A 168 -7.24 -1.89 -0.92
C ILE A 168 -7.99 -0.68 -1.46
N GLY A 169 -8.94 -0.90 -2.39
CA GLY A 169 -9.77 0.15 -2.95
C GLY A 169 -10.65 0.83 -1.90
N TYR A 170 -11.07 0.10 -0.87
CA TYR A 170 -11.93 0.64 0.19
C TYR A 170 -11.28 1.80 0.94
N ALA A 171 -9.96 1.73 1.16
CA ALA A 171 -9.20 2.79 1.80
C ALA A 171 -8.65 3.83 0.81
N ARG A 172 -8.16 3.37 -0.34
CA ARG A 172 -7.48 4.24 -1.32
C ARG A 172 -8.43 5.11 -2.12
N ASP A 173 -9.57 4.56 -2.54
CA ASP A 173 -10.42 5.22 -3.53
C ASP A 173 -11.10 6.48 -2.98
N PRO A 174 -11.58 6.54 -1.72
CA PRO A 174 -12.09 7.79 -1.14
C PRO A 174 -11.02 8.91 -1.10
N LEU A 175 -9.79 8.56 -0.75
CA LEU A 175 -8.66 9.49 -0.72
C LEU A 175 -8.31 9.97 -2.12
N LYS A 176 -8.17 9.03 -3.07
CA LYS A 176 -7.91 9.34 -4.49
C LYS A 176 -9.01 10.25 -5.07
N LYS A 177 -10.28 9.93 -4.81
CA LYS A 177 -11.42 10.73 -5.24
C LYS A 177 -11.33 12.16 -4.69
N THR A 178 -11.08 12.31 -3.39
CA THR A 178 -10.92 13.61 -2.73
C THR A 178 -9.78 14.43 -3.36
N VAL A 179 -8.63 13.81 -3.65
CA VAL A 179 -7.51 14.46 -4.34
C VAL A 179 -7.96 14.98 -5.72
N LEU A 180 -8.57 14.13 -6.53
CA LEU A 180 -8.97 14.46 -7.90
C LEU A 180 -10.05 15.54 -7.95
N GLU A 181 -11.07 15.47 -7.07
CA GLU A 181 -12.16 16.46 -6.98
C GLU A 181 -11.67 17.86 -6.56
N ASN A 182 -10.50 17.93 -5.93
CA ASN A 182 -9.87 19.18 -5.53
C ASN A 182 -8.85 19.70 -6.55
N ASN A 183 -8.86 19.14 -7.76
CA ASN A 183 -7.97 19.47 -8.87
C ASN A 183 -6.48 19.19 -8.59
N TRP A 184 -6.19 18.27 -7.67
CA TRP A 184 -4.85 17.73 -7.48
C TRP A 184 -4.69 16.43 -8.27
N GLU A 185 -3.48 16.11 -8.68
CA GLU A 185 -3.19 14.82 -9.30
C GLU A 185 -2.87 13.76 -8.25
N PHE A 186 -3.40 12.55 -8.41
CA PHE A 186 -3.05 11.41 -7.58
C PHE A 186 -1.94 10.57 -8.25
N VAL A 187 -0.75 10.53 -7.63
CA VAL A 187 0.44 9.89 -8.19
C VAL A 187 0.90 8.73 -7.31
N PRO A 188 0.59 7.46 -7.64
CA PRO A 188 1.11 6.33 -6.89
C PRO A 188 2.63 6.20 -7.11
N VAL A 189 3.40 6.06 -6.03
CA VAL A 189 4.87 5.94 -6.06
C VAL A 189 5.33 4.53 -5.63
N VAL A 190 6.35 4.00 -6.29
CA VAL A 190 6.99 2.69 -6.06
C VAL A 190 8.05 2.75 -4.95
N ARG A 191 8.71 3.89 -4.74
CA ARG A 191 9.72 4.04 -3.69
C ARG A 191 9.26 4.99 -2.59
N LYS A 192 9.47 4.59 -1.33
CA LYS A 192 9.10 5.37 -0.13
C LYS A 192 9.60 6.80 -0.21
N GLN A 193 10.84 7.00 -0.64
CA GLN A 193 11.49 8.30 -0.71
C GLN A 193 10.66 9.37 -1.43
N HIS A 194 9.89 9.00 -2.48
CA HIS A 194 9.09 9.95 -3.25
C HIS A 194 7.80 10.40 -2.55
N ALA A 195 7.43 9.77 -1.44
CA ALA A 195 6.33 10.17 -0.56
C ALA A 195 6.85 10.75 0.78
N LEU A 196 8.11 11.16 0.84
CA LEU A 196 8.69 11.83 2.02
C LEU A 196 9.03 13.29 1.70
N TYR A 197 9.03 14.17 2.71
CA TYR A 197 9.44 15.57 2.56
C TYR A 197 10.84 15.73 1.94
N LYS A 198 11.74 14.77 2.18
CA LYS A 198 13.09 14.76 1.59
C LYS A 198 13.07 14.77 0.05
N SER A 199 11.97 14.36 -0.59
CA SER A 199 11.83 14.38 -2.05
C SER A 199 11.34 15.70 -2.66
N LEU A 200 11.04 16.70 -1.83
CA LEU A 200 10.69 18.05 -2.29
C LEU A 200 11.92 18.96 -2.41
N LYS A 201 13.12 18.44 -2.09
CA LYS A 201 14.40 19.12 -2.28
C LYS A 201 14.90 18.99 -3.71
#